data_AF-A0A6G3TRX4-F1
#
_entry.id   AF-A0A6G3TRX4-F1
#
_cell.length_a   1.000
_cell.length_b   1.000
_cell.length_c   1.000
_cell.angle_alpha   90.00
_cell.angle_beta   90.00
_cell.angle_gamma   90.00
#
_symmetry.space_group_name_H-M   'P 1'
#
loop_
_entity.id
_entity.type
_entity.pdbx_description
1 polymer ?
#
loop_
_entity_poly.entity_id
_entity_poly.type
_entity_poly.pdbx_seq_one_letter_code
_entity_poly.pdbx_strand_id
1 'polypeptide(L)'
;MPKKQPTAAKRARTAARAGAKYTAALRHETGAHPLPPHLALFDTDALDEGDRMVVDCLRALAAEGGPLTVRMAEPDPEVLEARMRAEEKGIRPQWQRWASAEAAVDGYVLRETQYGPNRSGYTSTNRGPRVPVPVRADDGTVTVVAMPEWARLHEGQWIWEHTGWPVERPGRIVDPPQEFSPAPGLRWQVAVWLDLAHEGKVLGEDYGGGTSDWSTVGWCTSREDAQLIARAFTSHRGNHARADVIEHGSDNGVVSLTRDTYLTAPDAPARPRPPALGEPRGTLAAGPRPSSPDRSEIPEPAWYQGAKHPPNSSLIVWTGSGWRTLVHTYWQSSGIAAVLGIGAGGPYEWAEAWGPRHPDRDMHDWTQEGRELTHRFPEPAYEERTRLINAWRQAREDALVAALADRGGLTREQAAARLAEGGEKYRQVLEVGQATISRALHTARRALPEGPERTAIRHALDDLMDRHLLPADAERIAGEQLDSEIESTRSPGTTAWCRRAVAEYVSPAADPAAAGVEGFRPQDTTMAS
;
A
#
# COMPACT_ATOMS: atom_id res chain seq x y z
N MET A 1 -38.59 -3.78 29.96
CA MET A 1 -38.16 -4.91 30.83
C MET A 1 -36.64 -5.01 30.78
N PRO A 2 -35.90 -5.16 31.90
CA PRO A 2 -34.46 -5.37 31.83
C PRO A 2 -34.21 -6.76 31.24
N LYS A 3 -33.43 -6.85 30.15
CA LYS A 3 -33.04 -8.12 29.53
C LYS A 3 -32.34 -8.99 30.58
N LYS A 4 -32.90 -10.18 30.86
CA LYS A 4 -32.28 -11.19 31.75
C LYS A 4 -30.89 -11.51 31.22
N GLN A 5 -29.85 -11.29 32.03
CA GLN A 5 -28.49 -11.66 31.69
C GLN A 5 -28.39 -13.18 31.46
N PRO A 6 -27.52 -13.63 30.53
CA PRO A 6 -27.27 -15.07 30.32
C PRO A 6 -26.86 -15.76 31.61
N THR A 7 -27.44 -16.93 31.87
CA THR A 7 -27.25 -17.73 33.09
C THR A 7 -25.78 -18.08 33.34
N ALA A 8 -24.99 -18.27 32.28
CA ALA A 8 -23.55 -18.53 32.33
C ALA A 8 -22.74 -17.33 32.88
N ALA A 9 -23.05 -16.10 32.44
CA ALA A 9 -22.40 -14.89 32.96
C ALA A 9 -22.72 -14.67 34.45
N LYS A 10 -23.94 -15.04 34.89
CA LYS A 10 -24.33 -14.98 36.30
C LYS A 10 -23.51 -15.96 37.15
N ARG A 11 -23.31 -17.20 36.67
CA ARG A 11 -22.49 -18.21 37.34
C ARG A 11 -21.00 -17.86 37.35
N ALA A 12 -20.47 -17.35 36.24
CA ALA A 12 -19.09 -16.86 36.14
C ALA A 12 -18.80 -15.71 37.12
N ARG A 13 -19.76 -14.81 37.35
CA ARG A 13 -19.63 -13.74 38.37
C ARG A 13 -19.65 -14.29 39.80
N THR A 14 -20.46 -15.31 40.08
CA THR A 14 -20.47 -15.98 41.38
C THR A 14 -19.14 -16.68 41.66
N ALA A 15 -18.58 -17.38 40.66
CA ALA A 15 -17.26 -18.00 40.76
C ALA A 15 -16.13 -16.95 40.90
N ALA A 16 -16.25 -15.81 40.21
CA ALA A 16 -15.28 -14.73 40.35
C ALA A 16 -15.28 -14.07 41.73
N ARG A 17 -16.46 -13.98 42.37
CA ARG A 17 -16.59 -13.53 43.77
C ARG A 17 -16.00 -14.53 44.78
N ALA A 18 -15.80 -15.78 44.38
CA ALA A 18 -15.14 -16.81 45.19
C ALA A 18 -13.62 -16.91 44.92
N GLY A 19 -13.04 -15.98 44.14
CA GLY A 19 -11.60 -15.90 43.90
C GLY A 19 -11.12 -16.42 42.54
N ALA A 20 -12.00 -16.93 41.67
CA ALA A 20 -11.62 -17.34 40.32
C ALA A 20 -11.47 -16.12 39.37
N LYS A 21 -10.60 -16.20 38.35
CA LYS A 21 -10.63 -15.21 37.26
C LYS A 21 -11.95 -15.35 36.49
N TYR A 22 -12.71 -14.26 36.36
CA TYR A 22 -14.01 -14.23 35.68
C TYR A 22 -13.95 -14.82 34.26
N THR A 23 -12.87 -14.56 33.53
CA THR A 23 -12.65 -15.10 32.17
C THR A 23 -12.43 -16.61 32.16
N ALA A 24 -11.78 -17.19 33.17
CA ALA A 24 -11.63 -18.63 33.31
C ALA A 24 -12.94 -19.31 33.70
N ALA A 25 -13.71 -18.70 34.61
CA ALA A 25 -15.03 -19.20 35.01
C ALA A 25 -16.07 -19.11 33.88
N LEU A 26 -15.99 -18.08 33.04
CA LEU A 26 -16.84 -17.95 31.86
C LEU A 26 -16.52 -19.02 30.81
N ARG A 27 -15.23 -19.34 30.59
CA ARG A 27 -14.77 -20.42 29.69
C ARG A 27 -15.24 -21.81 30.10
N HIS A 28 -15.28 -22.09 31.40
CA HIS A 28 -15.74 -23.37 31.93
C HIS A 28 -17.27 -23.57 31.78
N GLU A 29 -18.05 -22.49 31.70
CA GLU A 29 -19.52 -22.54 31.56
C GLU A 29 -20.00 -22.48 30.11
N THR A 30 -19.15 -22.10 29.14
CA THR A 30 -19.54 -21.93 27.72
C THR A 30 -19.32 -23.14 26.81
N GLY A 31 -18.68 -24.23 27.27
CA GLY A 31 -18.46 -25.42 26.45
C GLY A 31 -17.45 -25.22 25.28
N ALA A 32 -17.28 -26.28 24.48
CA ALA A 32 -16.19 -26.47 23.50
C ALA A 32 -15.95 -25.28 22.54
N HIS A 33 -14.67 -25.07 22.24
CA HIS A 33 -14.09 -23.95 21.48
C HIS A 33 -14.85 -23.65 20.18
N PRO A 34 -15.20 -22.37 19.89
CA PRO A 34 -15.74 -22.02 18.59
C PRO A 34 -14.64 -22.13 17.53
N LEU A 35 -14.76 -23.11 16.62
CA LEU A 35 -14.00 -23.15 15.37
C LEU A 35 -14.32 -21.89 14.55
N PRO A 36 -13.38 -21.36 13.74
CA PRO A 36 -13.69 -20.28 12.82
C PRO A 36 -14.73 -20.77 11.82
N PRO A 37 -15.59 -19.85 11.37
CA PRO A 37 -16.63 -20.19 10.41
C PRO A 37 -16.10 -20.62 9.03
N HIS A 38 -14.79 -20.47 8.74
CA HIS A 38 -14.17 -20.82 7.44
C HIS A 38 -13.55 -22.23 7.39
N LEU A 39 -13.33 -22.87 8.54
CA LEU A 39 -12.80 -24.23 8.59
C LEU A 39 -13.96 -25.21 8.73
N ALA A 40 -14.19 -26.00 7.69
CA ALA A 40 -15.14 -27.10 7.75
C ALA A 40 -14.55 -28.20 8.63
N LEU A 41 -15.36 -28.74 9.54
CA LEU A 41 -15.05 -30.02 10.15
C LEU A 41 -14.86 -31.06 9.04
N PHE A 42 -13.81 -31.87 9.17
CA PHE A 42 -13.63 -33.00 8.28
C PHE A 42 -14.75 -34.00 8.56
N ASP A 43 -15.55 -34.33 7.54
CA ASP A 43 -16.65 -35.29 7.69
C ASP A 43 -16.07 -36.70 7.77
N THR A 44 -15.76 -37.14 8.99
CA THR A 44 -15.20 -38.46 9.26
C THR A 44 -16.20 -39.60 9.05
N ASP A 45 -17.49 -39.29 9.08
CA ASP A 45 -18.56 -40.26 8.99
C ASP A 45 -18.82 -40.66 7.53
N ALA A 46 -18.51 -39.77 6.59
CA ALA A 46 -18.57 -40.02 5.15
C ALA A 46 -17.36 -40.77 4.56
N LEU A 47 -16.30 -41.00 5.35
CA LEU A 47 -15.07 -41.68 4.90
C LEU A 47 -15.24 -43.19 4.81
N ASP A 48 -14.48 -43.80 3.90
CA ASP A 48 -14.26 -45.23 3.92
C ASP A 48 -13.35 -45.66 5.10
N GLU A 49 -13.20 -46.96 5.30
CA GLU A 49 -12.43 -47.50 6.43
C GLU A 49 -10.94 -47.12 6.39
N GLY A 50 -10.36 -47.02 5.18
CA GLY A 50 -8.96 -46.69 4.99
C GLY A 50 -8.67 -45.22 5.34
N ASP A 51 -9.50 -44.31 4.83
CA ASP A 51 -9.37 -42.88 5.09
C ASP A 51 -9.68 -42.52 6.54
N ARG A 52 -10.65 -43.21 7.16
CA ARG A 52 -10.95 -43.03 8.59
C ARG A 52 -9.76 -43.42 9.47
N MET A 53 -9.08 -44.51 9.14
CA MET A 53 -7.86 -44.93 9.84
C MET A 53 -6.76 -43.85 9.76
N VAL A 54 -6.57 -43.23 8.59
CA VAL A 54 -5.61 -42.11 8.43
C VAL A 54 -5.97 -40.94 9.34
N VAL A 55 -7.24 -40.54 9.37
CA VAL A 55 -7.70 -39.44 10.23
C VAL A 55 -7.51 -39.74 11.72
N ASP A 56 -7.83 -40.95 12.16
CA ASP A 56 -7.70 -41.34 13.56
C ASP A 56 -6.23 -41.40 14.01
N CYS A 57 -5.33 -41.90 13.16
CA CYS A 57 -3.89 -41.89 13.42
C CYS A 57 -3.34 -40.45 13.50
N LEU A 58 -3.72 -39.57 12.57
CA LEU A 58 -3.34 -38.16 12.61
C LEU A 58 -3.84 -37.46 13.89
N ARG A 59 -5.07 -37.78 14.32
CA ARG A 59 -5.64 -37.27 15.57
C ARG A 59 -4.83 -37.74 16.78
N ALA A 60 -4.43 -39.01 16.81
CA ALA A 60 -3.62 -39.57 17.89
C ALA A 60 -2.23 -38.91 17.96
N LEU A 61 -1.54 -38.77 16.82
CA LEU A 61 -0.25 -38.10 16.72
C LEU A 61 -0.31 -36.64 17.21
N ALA A 62 -1.35 -35.90 16.81
CA ALA A 62 -1.54 -34.54 17.28
C ALA A 62 -1.85 -34.48 18.79
N ALA A 63 -2.52 -35.49 19.36
CA ALA A 63 -2.85 -35.53 20.78
C ALA A 63 -1.59 -35.68 21.67
N GLU A 64 -0.57 -36.37 21.17
CA GLU A 64 0.75 -36.50 21.82
C GLU A 64 1.50 -35.16 21.95
N GLY A 65 1.16 -34.19 21.09
CA GLY A 65 1.67 -32.81 21.18
C GLY A 65 3.05 -32.59 20.55
N GLY A 66 3.61 -33.60 19.86
CA GLY A 66 4.79 -33.46 19.02
C GLY A 66 4.47 -32.95 17.60
N PRO A 67 5.48 -32.55 16.81
CA PRO A 67 5.30 -32.27 15.39
C PRO A 67 4.86 -33.52 14.62
N LEU A 68 3.99 -33.33 13.64
CA LEU A 68 3.63 -34.36 12.66
C LEU A 68 4.80 -34.59 11.70
N THR A 69 4.98 -35.83 11.27
CA THR A 69 6.02 -36.17 10.29
C THR A 69 5.64 -35.57 8.93
N VAL A 70 6.57 -34.86 8.28
CA VAL A 70 6.39 -34.37 6.92
C VAL A 70 7.49 -34.96 6.04
N ARG A 71 7.09 -35.73 5.04
CA ARG A 71 7.99 -36.41 4.10
C ARG A 71 7.85 -35.77 2.72
N MET A 72 8.97 -35.57 2.02
CA MET A 72 8.93 -35.17 0.62
C MET A 72 8.86 -36.41 -0.26
N ALA A 73 7.91 -36.46 -1.19
CA ALA A 73 7.95 -37.39 -2.30
C ALA A 73 9.10 -37.03 -3.24
N GLU A 74 9.57 -38.02 -4.00
CA GLU A 74 10.55 -37.77 -5.06
C GLU A 74 9.92 -36.82 -6.10
N PRO A 75 10.55 -35.67 -6.39
CA PRO A 75 9.98 -34.69 -7.31
C PRO A 75 10.04 -35.21 -8.74
N ASP A 76 8.98 -34.94 -9.50
CA ASP A 76 8.94 -35.32 -10.92
C ASP A 76 10.10 -34.63 -11.69
N PRO A 77 10.68 -35.29 -12.70
CA PRO A 77 11.81 -34.73 -13.47
C PRO A 77 11.54 -33.34 -14.04
N GLU A 78 10.30 -33.05 -14.44
CA GLU A 78 9.87 -31.74 -14.97
C GLU A 78 9.93 -30.62 -13.93
N VAL A 79 9.67 -30.95 -12.65
CA VAL A 79 9.75 -30.01 -11.52
C VAL A 79 11.21 -29.69 -11.21
N LEU A 80 12.09 -30.71 -11.25
CA LEU A 80 13.54 -30.54 -11.11
C LEU A 80 14.11 -29.65 -12.23
N GLU A 81 13.72 -29.87 -13.48
CA GLU A 81 14.15 -29.06 -14.61
C GLU A 81 13.68 -27.60 -14.48
N ALA A 82 12.42 -27.39 -14.10
CA ALA A 82 11.87 -26.06 -13.89
C ALA A 82 12.60 -25.31 -12.76
N ARG A 83 12.94 -26.01 -11.68
CA ARG A 83 13.71 -25.46 -10.57
C ARG A 83 15.10 -25.03 -11.00
N MET A 84 15.84 -25.90 -11.69
CA MET A 84 17.19 -25.57 -12.20
C MET A 84 17.14 -24.32 -13.10
N ARG A 85 16.15 -24.26 -14.01
CA ARG A 85 15.95 -23.10 -14.90
C ARG A 85 15.62 -21.81 -14.15
N ALA A 86 14.85 -21.88 -13.06
CA ALA A 86 14.54 -20.71 -12.22
C ALA A 86 15.77 -20.23 -11.44
N GLU A 87 16.57 -21.16 -10.91
CA GLU A 87 17.81 -20.88 -10.20
C GLU A 87 18.88 -20.27 -11.12
N GLU A 88 19.03 -20.77 -12.35
CA GLU A 88 19.94 -20.22 -13.38
C GLU A 88 19.60 -18.77 -13.76
N LYS A 89 18.31 -18.42 -13.82
CA LYS A 89 17.86 -17.08 -14.20
C LYS A 89 17.92 -16.06 -13.06
N GLY A 90 18.36 -16.46 -11.86
CA GLY A 90 18.44 -15.56 -10.70
C GLY A 90 17.08 -15.07 -10.19
N ILE A 91 15.96 -15.69 -10.60
CA ILE A 91 14.59 -15.31 -10.22
C ILE A 91 14.27 -15.91 -8.85
N ARG A 92 15.04 -15.55 -7.83
CA ARG A 92 14.87 -16.09 -6.46
C ARG A 92 13.73 -15.42 -5.65
N PRO A 93 13.37 -14.14 -5.84
CA PRO A 93 12.24 -13.55 -5.10
C PRO A 93 10.85 -13.87 -5.70
N GLN A 94 10.76 -14.23 -6.99
CA GLN A 94 9.48 -14.38 -7.69
C GLN A 94 9.09 -15.85 -7.95
N TRP A 95 9.98 -16.82 -7.69
CA TRP A 95 9.67 -18.25 -7.79
C TRP A 95 9.53 -18.84 -6.39
N GLN A 96 8.29 -19.05 -5.95
CA GLN A 96 7.98 -19.79 -4.72
C GLN A 96 7.88 -21.29 -5.05
N ARG A 97 8.42 -22.16 -4.18
CA ARG A 97 8.25 -23.62 -4.32
C ARG A 97 6.90 -24.02 -3.75
N TRP A 98 6.17 -24.85 -4.49
CA TRP A 98 4.83 -25.33 -4.18
C TRP A 98 4.82 -26.85 -4.09
N ALA A 99 3.93 -27.39 -3.28
CA ALA A 99 3.68 -28.83 -3.19
C ALA A 99 2.20 -29.12 -2.94
N SER A 100 1.69 -30.22 -3.51
CA SER A 100 0.48 -30.85 -3.02
C SER A 100 0.81 -31.71 -1.80
N ALA A 101 -0.16 -31.95 -0.93
CA ALA A 101 -0.04 -32.64 0.33
C ALA A 101 -1.02 -33.80 0.36
N GLU A 102 -0.53 -34.96 0.76
CA GLU A 102 -1.33 -36.17 0.93
C GLU A 102 -1.27 -36.56 2.42
N ALA A 103 -2.42 -36.88 3.01
CA ALA A 103 -2.48 -37.38 4.38
C ALA A 103 -2.01 -38.84 4.42
N ALA A 104 -1.23 -39.18 5.43
CA ALA A 104 -0.77 -40.54 5.71
C ALA A 104 -0.94 -40.84 7.20
N VAL A 105 -0.93 -42.13 7.55
CA VAL A 105 -1.08 -42.58 8.94
C VAL A 105 -0.01 -42.03 9.89
N ASP A 106 1.14 -41.62 9.38
CA ASP A 106 2.28 -41.11 10.12
C ASP A 106 2.50 -39.59 9.98
N GLY A 107 1.64 -38.88 9.25
CA GLY A 107 1.75 -37.43 8.99
C GLY A 107 1.36 -37.04 7.56
N TYR A 108 2.22 -36.28 6.89
CA TYR A 108 1.97 -35.77 5.52
C TYR A 108 3.07 -36.15 4.54
N VAL A 109 2.69 -36.42 3.30
CA VAL A 109 3.59 -36.54 2.16
C VAL A 109 3.39 -35.33 1.25
N LEU A 110 4.46 -34.57 1.01
CA LEU A 110 4.45 -33.42 0.12
C LEU A 110 5.05 -33.78 -1.24
N ARG A 111 4.33 -33.49 -2.33
CA ARG A 111 4.79 -33.68 -3.71
C ARG A 111 4.97 -32.32 -4.37
N GLU A 112 6.21 -31.95 -4.69
CA GLU A 112 6.48 -30.65 -5.32
C GLU A 112 5.85 -30.55 -6.70
N THR A 113 5.34 -29.36 -7.01
CA THR A 113 4.71 -29.06 -8.29
C THR A 113 5.43 -27.93 -9.01
N GLN A 114 5.36 -27.95 -10.35
CA GLN A 114 6.00 -26.95 -11.20
C GLN A 114 5.35 -25.56 -11.06
N TYR A 115 4.05 -25.54 -10.76
CA TYR A 115 3.24 -24.33 -10.65
C TYR A 115 2.35 -24.40 -9.40
N GLY A 116 2.16 -23.26 -8.75
CA GLY A 116 1.16 -23.10 -7.70
C GLY A 116 -0.28 -23.11 -8.25
N PRO A 117 -1.28 -22.97 -7.38
CA PRO A 117 -2.72 -23.11 -7.67
C PRO A 117 -3.32 -22.19 -8.77
N ASN A 118 -2.60 -21.17 -9.24
CA ASN A 118 -3.09 -20.11 -10.14
C ASN A 118 -3.23 -20.47 -11.65
N ARG A 119 -3.72 -21.66 -12.03
CA ARG A 119 -4.14 -21.91 -13.43
C ARG A 119 -5.66 -21.81 -13.60
N SER A 120 -6.06 -21.21 -14.73
CA SER A 120 -7.41 -20.87 -15.20
C SER A 120 -8.35 -22.06 -15.46
N GLY A 121 -8.49 -22.95 -14.49
CA GLY A 121 -9.37 -24.13 -14.50
C GLY A 121 -9.88 -24.53 -13.11
N TYR A 122 -9.46 -23.83 -12.05
CA TYR A 122 -10.00 -23.97 -10.69
C TYR A 122 -11.34 -23.25 -10.60
N THR A 123 -12.42 -24.01 -10.66
CA THR A 123 -13.80 -23.55 -10.38
C THR A 123 -14.23 -24.09 -9.02
N SER A 124 -15.31 -23.55 -8.43
CA SER A 124 -15.93 -24.11 -7.21
C SER A 124 -16.30 -25.59 -7.34
N THR A 125 -16.43 -26.10 -8.57
CA THR A 125 -16.72 -27.51 -8.90
C THR A 125 -15.48 -28.39 -9.09
N ASN A 126 -14.27 -27.81 -9.17
CA ASN A 126 -13.00 -28.53 -9.43
C ASN A 126 -11.99 -28.37 -8.28
N ARG A 127 -12.44 -28.03 -7.06
CA ARG A 127 -11.58 -27.99 -5.86
C ARG A 127 -10.98 -29.39 -5.68
N GLY A 128 -9.65 -29.50 -5.61
CA GLY A 128 -8.95 -30.77 -5.37
C GLY A 128 -9.40 -31.45 -4.07
N PRO A 129 -9.05 -32.74 -3.86
CA PRO A 129 -9.38 -33.45 -2.64
C PRO A 129 -8.85 -32.68 -1.41
N ARG A 130 -9.67 -32.58 -0.36
CA ARG A 130 -9.28 -31.90 0.88
C ARG A 130 -8.53 -32.86 1.78
N VAL A 131 -7.51 -32.35 2.46
CA VAL A 131 -6.66 -33.10 3.38
C VAL A 131 -7.13 -32.88 4.81
N PRO A 132 -7.24 -33.95 5.63
CA PRO A 132 -7.54 -33.83 7.05
C PRO A 132 -6.36 -33.22 7.81
N VAL A 133 -6.61 -32.15 8.57
CA VAL A 133 -5.60 -31.47 9.40
C VAL A 133 -6.01 -31.47 10.87
N PRO A 134 -5.28 -32.19 11.76
CA PRO A 134 -5.58 -32.22 13.17
C PRO A 134 -4.99 -30.98 13.87
N VAL A 135 -5.84 -30.28 14.62
CA VAL A 135 -5.49 -29.09 15.40
C VAL A 135 -5.68 -29.42 16.88
N ARG A 136 -4.59 -29.31 17.64
CA ARG A 136 -4.58 -29.55 19.09
C ARG A 136 -4.79 -28.24 19.86
N ALA A 137 -5.72 -28.24 20.81
CA ALA A 137 -5.95 -27.14 21.73
C ALA A 137 -5.05 -27.21 22.99
N ASP A 138 -4.99 -26.11 23.75
CA ASP A 138 -4.21 -26.00 24.99
C ASP A 138 -4.66 -27.01 26.07
N ASP A 139 -5.91 -27.48 26.01
CA ASP A 139 -6.48 -28.49 26.90
C ASP A 139 -6.22 -29.95 26.42
N GLY A 140 -5.50 -30.12 25.31
CA GLY A 140 -5.17 -31.42 24.72
C GLY A 140 -6.23 -31.98 23.78
N THR A 141 -7.37 -31.30 23.60
CA THR A 141 -8.41 -31.72 22.65
C THR A 141 -7.92 -31.56 21.21
N VAL A 142 -8.19 -32.54 20.35
CA VAL A 142 -7.82 -32.49 18.92
C VAL A 142 -9.08 -32.42 18.06
N THR A 143 -9.17 -31.39 17.21
CA THR A 143 -10.22 -31.25 16.19
C THR A 143 -9.62 -31.42 14.80
N VAL A 144 -10.30 -32.11 13.90
CA VAL A 144 -9.82 -32.31 12.52
C VAL A 144 -10.60 -31.40 11.58
N VAL A 145 -9.87 -30.56 10.85
CA VAL A 145 -10.43 -29.63 9.87
C VAL A 145 -10.07 -30.07 8.45
N ALA A 146 -10.88 -29.68 7.47
CA ALA A 146 -10.64 -29.95 6.06
C ALA A 146 -9.90 -28.79 5.40
N MET A 147 -8.67 -29.04 4.95
CA MET A 147 -7.80 -28.04 4.31
C MET A 147 -7.57 -28.38 2.82
N PRO A 148 -7.39 -27.38 1.94
CA PRO A 148 -6.87 -27.62 0.61
C PRO A 148 -5.50 -28.32 0.66
N GLU A 149 -5.22 -29.22 -0.29
CA GLU A 149 -3.99 -30.00 -0.34
C GLU A 149 -2.71 -29.20 -0.63
N TRP A 150 -2.71 -27.86 -0.60
CA TRP A 150 -1.57 -27.07 -1.07
C TRP A 150 -0.70 -26.52 0.06
N ALA A 151 0.61 -26.68 -0.11
CA ALA A 151 1.65 -26.09 0.73
C ALA A 151 2.64 -25.28 -0.12
N ARG A 152 3.22 -24.24 0.48
CA ARG A 152 4.34 -23.50 -0.12
C ARG A 152 5.55 -23.47 0.80
N LEU A 153 6.73 -23.34 0.21
CA LEU A 153 7.96 -23.14 0.97
C LEU A 153 8.12 -21.65 1.32
N HIS A 154 8.17 -21.36 2.61
CA HIS A 154 8.39 -20.01 3.14
C HIS A 154 9.49 -20.05 4.18
N GLU A 155 10.54 -19.25 3.99
CA GLU A 155 11.67 -19.13 4.94
C GLU A 155 12.28 -20.47 5.38
N GLY A 156 12.34 -21.44 4.44
CA GLY A 156 12.92 -22.76 4.69
C GLY A 156 11.95 -23.77 5.34
N GLN A 157 10.70 -23.40 5.59
CA GLN A 157 9.66 -24.27 6.13
C GLN A 157 8.49 -24.43 5.16
N TRP A 158 7.92 -25.62 5.09
CA TRP A 158 6.66 -25.84 4.37
C TRP A 158 5.50 -25.37 5.22
N ILE A 159 4.70 -24.48 4.66
CA ILE A 159 3.49 -23.96 5.30
C ILE A 159 2.28 -24.29 4.45
N TRP A 160 1.16 -24.60 5.11
CA TRP A 160 -0.14 -24.67 4.46
C TRP A 160 -0.44 -23.32 3.83
N GLU A 161 -0.66 -23.26 2.52
CA GLU A 161 -0.87 -21.97 1.85
C GLU A 161 -2.09 -21.24 2.43
N HIS A 162 -3.12 -22.01 2.75
CA HIS A 162 -4.40 -21.51 3.24
C HIS A 162 -4.36 -20.92 4.66
N THR A 163 -3.35 -21.20 5.49
CA THR A 163 -3.29 -20.68 6.88
C THR A 163 -1.95 -20.10 7.27
N GLY A 164 -0.91 -20.34 6.47
CA GLY A 164 0.47 -20.04 6.83
C GLY A 164 1.04 -20.92 7.94
N TRP A 165 0.30 -21.92 8.43
CA TRP A 165 0.79 -22.81 9.48
C TRP A 165 1.87 -23.74 8.95
N PRO A 166 2.93 -24.02 9.74
CA PRO A 166 3.85 -25.10 9.41
C PRO A 166 3.08 -26.41 9.21
N VAL A 167 3.36 -27.14 8.13
CA VAL A 167 2.68 -28.41 7.83
C VAL A 167 2.90 -29.42 8.97
N GLU A 168 4.10 -29.42 9.55
CA GLU A 168 4.52 -30.25 10.69
C GLU A 168 3.90 -29.83 12.04
N ARG A 169 3.42 -28.58 12.15
CA ARG A 169 2.83 -28.04 13.38
C ARG A 169 1.66 -27.12 13.01
N PRO A 170 0.50 -27.69 12.64
CA PRO A 170 -0.71 -26.92 12.41
C PRO A 170 -0.95 -25.98 13.60
N GLY A 171 -1.07 -24.69 13.32
CA GLY A 171 -1.14 -23.64 14.34
C GLY A 171 -2.43 -23.68 15.15
N ARG A 172 -2.45 -22.88 16.21
CA ARG A 172 -3.70 -22.57 16.92
C ARG A 172 -4.59 -21.76 15.98
N ILE A 173 -5.86 -22.13 15.98
CA ILE A 173 -6.87 -21.38 15.27
C ILE A 173 -7.14 -20.04 16.00
N VAL A 174 -6.83 -18.93 15.33
CA VAL A 174 -7.09 -17.56 15.80
C VAL A 174 -7.76 -16.78 14.67
N ASP A 175 -8.95 -16.26 14.94
CA ASP A 175 -9.66 -15.31 14.09
C ASP A 175 -9.40 -13.91 14.66
N PRO A 176 -8.98 -12.88 13.88
CA PRO A 176 -8.30 -12.87 12.57
C PRO A 176 -6.75 -12.92 12.69
N PRO A 177 -5.98 -12.99 11.57
CA PRO A 177 -4.53 -12.76 11.59
C PRO A 177 -4.20 -11.48 12.36
N GLN A 178 -3.32 -11.61 13.35
CA GLN A 178 -2.99 -10.49 14.23
C GLN A 178 -2.02 -9.55 13.52
N GLU A 179 -2.55 -8.50 12.90
CA GLU A 179 -1.75 -7.32 12.61
C GLU A 179 -1.53 -6.53 13.90
N PHE A 180 -0.42 -5.81 13.96
CA PHE A 180 -0.15 -4.85 15.02
C PHE A 180 -0.40 -3.44 14.51
N SER A 181 -0.76 -2.54 15.42
CA SER A 181 -0.87 -1.12 15.08
C SER A 181 0.44 -0.62 14.43
N PRO A 182 0.39 0.12 13.31
CA PRO A 182 1.59 0.57 12.62
C PRO A 182 2.25 1.80 13.26
N ALA A 183 1.51 2.54 14.08
CA ALA A 183 2.00 3.72 14.79
C ALA A 183 1.18 3.98 16.07
N PRO A 184 1.78 4.61 17.10
CA PRO A 184 1.03 5.11 18.24
C PRO A 184 -0.14 6.00 17.80
N GLY A 185 -1.33 5.71 18.34
CA GLY A 185 -2.57 6.44 18.02
C GLY A 185 -3.38 5.86 16.86
N LEU A 186 -2.82 4.98 16.02
CA LEU A 186 -3.56 4.27 14.95
C LEU A 186 -4.15 2.97 15.47
N ARG A 187 -5.15 3.10 16.34
CA ARG A 187 -5.71 1.99 17.12
C ARG A 187 -6.72 1.13 16.36
N TRP A 188 -7.36 1.68 15.32
CA TRP A 188 -8.51 1.07 14.69
C TRP A 188 -8.18 0.64 13.27
N GLN A 189 -8.17 -0.67 13.02
CA GLN A 189 -7.98 -1.23 11.68
C GLN A 189 -9.34 -1.49 11.04
N VAL A 190 -9.45 -1.15 9.77
CA VAL A 190 -10.55 -1.61 8.89
C VAL A 190 -10.00 -2.75 8.06
N ALA A 191 -10.40 -3.97 8.39
CA ALA A 191 -10.09 -5.17 7.62
C ALA A 191 -11.29 -5.53 6.75
N VAL A 192 -11.08 -5.75 5.46
CA VAL A 192 -12.14 -6.20 4.56
C VAL A 192 -11.84 -7.60 4.11
N TRP A 193 -12.89 -8.41 4.05
CA TRP A 193 -12.91 -9.74 3.49
C TRP A 193 -13.71 -9.72 2.18
N LEU A 194 -13.08 -10.18 1.12
CA LEU A 194 -13.63 -10.31 -0.22
C LEU A 194 -13.91 -11.80 -0.48
N ASP A 195 -14.85 -12.07 -1.38
CA ASP A 195 -15.29 -13.42 -1.74
C ASP A 195 -15.91 -14.20 -0.57
N LEU A 196 -17.04 -13.70 -0.03
CA LEU A 196 -17.83 -14.38 1.00
C LEU A 196 -18.97 -15.24 0.44
N ALA A 197 -19.46 -16.20 1.23
CA ALA A 197 -20.64 -16.99 0.94
C ALA A 197 -21.87 -16.10 1.12
N HIS A 198 -23.04 -16.58 0.66
CA HIS A 198 -24.30 -16.02 1.13
C HIS A 198 -24.29 -15.99 2.67
N GLU A 199 -24.73 -14.86 3.27
CA GLU A 199 -24.70 -14.56 4.72
C GLU A 199 -23.38 -13.99 5.30
N GLY A 200 -22.40 -13.61 4.47
CA GLY A 200 -21.21 -12.91 4.98
C GLY A 200 -20.20 -13.81 5.71
N LYS A 201 -20.33 -15.13 5.51
CA LYS A 201 -19.33 -16.10 5.93
C LYS A 201 -18.17 -16.07 4.96
N VAL A 202 -16.95 -16.06 5.49
CA VAL A 202 -15.71 -16.08 4.71
C VAL A 202 -15.63 -17.35 3.87
N LEU A 203 -15.74 -17.25 2.53
CA LEU A 203 -15.34 -18.37 1.68
C LEU A 203 -13.82 -18.31 1.71
N GLY A 204 -13.22 -19.26 2.40
CA GLY A 204 -11.77 -19.32 2.57
C GLY A 204 -10.99 -19.58 1.28
N GLU A 205 -11.52 -19.29 0.09
CA GLU A 205 -10.84 -19.63 -1.16
C GLU A 205 -11.04 -18.52 -2.19
N ASP A 206 -9.96 -17.79 -2.47
CA ASP A 206 -9.84 -17.10 -3.76
C ASP A 206 -9.50 -18.14 -4.87
N TYR A 207 -9.56 -17.72 -6.14
CA TYR A 207 -9.24 -18.60 -7.28
C TYR A 207 -7.80 -19.16 -7.27
N GLY A 208 -6.94 -18.66 -6.38
CA GLY A 208 -5.56 -19.06 -6.21
C GLY A 208 -5.31 -19.94 -4.99
N GLY A 209 -6.34 -20.49 -4.33
CA GLY A 209 -6.16 -21.39 -3.19
C GLY A 209 -5.54 -20.75 -1.95
N GLY A 210 -5.51 -19.41 -1.88
CA GLY A 210 -5.09 -18.66 -0.70
C GLY A 210 -6.18 -18.61 0.37
N THR A 211 -5.88 -18.04 1.54
CA THR A 211 -6.93 -17.54 2.46
C THR A 211 -7.92 -16.70 1.68
N SER A 212 -9.16 -16.62 2.15
CA SER A 212 -10.10 -15.55 1.76
C SER A 212 -9.37 -14.23 1.55
N ASP A 213 -9.55 -13.60 0.39
CA ASP A 213 -8.91 -12.34 0.00
C ASP A 213 -9.28 -11.25 1.02
N TRP A 214 -8.47 -11.14 2.07
CA TRP A 214 -8.65 -10.14 3.11
C TRP A 214 -7.51 -9.15 3.04
N SER A 215 -7.85 -7.89 3.20
CA SER A 215 -6.86 -6.81 3.16
C SER A 215 -7.19 -5.73 4.18
N THR A 216 -6.14 -5.13 4.71
CA THR A 216 -6.26 -3.92 5.51
C THR A 216 -6.55 -2.74 4.60
N VAL A 217 -7.78 -2.23 4.68
CA VAL A 217 -8.19 -1.03 3.94
C VAL A 217 -7.48 0.19 4.50
N GLY A 218 -7.37 0.27 5.82
CA GLY A 218 -6.62 1.34 6.47
C GLY A 218 -6.77 1.37 7.98
N TRP A 219 -6.10 2.36 8.55
CA TRP A 219 -5.93 2.57 9.98
C TRP A 219 -6.46 3.95 10.37
N CYS A 220 -7.28 3.99 11.42
CA CYS A 220 -7.94 5.18 11.92
C CYS A 220 -7.54 5.45 13.38
N THR A 221 -7.58 6.73 13.76
CA THR A 221 -7.39 7.15 15.15
C THR A 221 -8.65 6.94 15.99
N SER A 222 -9.82 6.94 15.35
CA SER A 222 -11.13 6.76 16.00
C SER A 222 -11.88 5.52 15.51
N ARG A 223 -12.71 4.95 16.39
CA ARG A 223 -13.63 3.86 16.02
C ARG A 223 -14.69 4.32 15.05
N GLU A 224 -15.18 5.54 15.20
CA GLU A 224 -16.27 6.09 14.39
C GLU A 224 -15.86 6.21 12.91
N ASP A 225 -14.63 6.66 12.64
CA ASP A 225 -14.09 6.71 11.28
C ASP A 225 -13.94 5.31 10.68
N ALA A 226 -13.42 4.35 11.46
CA ALA A 226 -13.30 2.96 11.03
C ALA A 226 -14.67 2.34 10.71
N GLN A 227 -15.68 2.61 11.55
CA GLN A 227 -17.06 2.17 11.32
C GLN A 227 -17.68 2.81 10.07
N LEU A 228 -17.43 4.10 9.85
CA LEU A 228 -17.92 4.82 8.67
C LEU A 228 -17.38 4.18 7.39
N ILE A 229 -16.06 3.93 7.33
CA ILE A 229 -15.41 3.31 6.18
C ILE A 229 -15.89 1.88 5.99
N ALA A 230 -15.93 1.07 7.06
CA ALA A 230 -16.37 -0.32 7.00
C ALA A 230 -17.80 -0.46 6.45
N ARG A 231 -18.74 0.37 6.94
CA ARG A 231 -20.12 0.42 6.43
C ARG A 231 -20.15 0.75 4.94
N ALA A 232 -19.54 1.87 4.56
CA ALA A 232 -19.52 2.33 3.17
C ALA A 232 -18.93 1.28 2.22
N PHE A 233 -17.87 0.58 2.66
CA PHE A 233 -17.26 -0.48 1.88
C PHE A 233 -18.24 -1.64 1.63
N THR A 234 -18.86 -2.18 2.68
CA THR A 234 -19.82 -3.29 2.55
C THR A 234 -21.08 -2.94 1.76
N SER A 235 -21.53 -1.68 1.80
CA SER A 235 -22.69 -1.22 1.03
C SER A 235 -22.46 -1.23 -0.49
N HIS A 236 -21.21 -1.20 -0.97
CA HIS A 236 -20.92 -0.88 -2.38
C HIS A 236 -20.00 -1.85 -3.12
N ARG A 237 -19.44 -2.87 -2.45
CA ARG A 237 -18.52 -3.86 -3.05
C ARG A 237 -19.16 -5.19 -3.46
N GLY A 238 -20.48 -5.33 -3.30
CA GLY A 238 -21.28 -6.50 -3.73
C GLY A 238 -21.68 -7.44 -2.59
N ASN A 239 -22.43 -8.50 -2.90
CA ASN A 239 -23.05 -9.45 -1.94
C ASN A 239 -22.07 -10.37 -1.19
N HIS A 240 -20.78 -10.19 -1.44
CA HIS A 240 -19.71 -11.08 -1.01
C HIS A 240 -18.64 -10.32 -0.21
N ALA A 241 -19.00 -9.23 0.46
CA ALA A 241 -18.07 -8.38 1.21
C ALA A 241 -18.44 -8.27 2.70
N ARG A 242 -17.42 -8.32 3.56
CA ARG A 242 -17.50 -8.11 5.01
C ARG A 242 -16.42 -7.14 5.37
N ALA A 243 -16.71 -6.25 6.30
CA ALA A 243 -15.71 -5.38 6.88
C ALA A 243 -15.73 -5.54 8.40
N ASP A 244 -14.57 -5.75 8.99
CA ASP A 244 -14.37 -5.78 10.42
C ASP A 244 -13.65 -4.53 10.90
N VAL A 245 -14.10 -4.00 12.02
CA VAL A 245 -13.42 -2.95 12.76
C VAL A 245 -12.70 -3.60 13.93
N ILE A 246 -11.38 -3.64 13.85
CA ILE A 246 -10.51 -4.31 14.81
C ILE A 246 -9.82 -3.25 15.68
N GLU A 247 -9.95 -3.40 16.99
CA GLU A 247 -9.25 -2.56 17.97
C GLU A 247 -7.92 -3.20 18.34
N HIS A 248 -6.85 -2.42 18.24
CA HIS A 248 -5.51 -2.80 18.63
C HIS A 248 -5.12 -2.19 19.99
N GLY A 249 -4.11 -2.78 20.64
CA GLY A 249 -3.47 -2.20 21.82
C GLY A 249 -2.73 -0.91 21.52
N SER A 250 -2.48 -0.10 22.55
CA SER A 250 -1.54 1.03 22.47
C SER A 250 -0.09 0.59 22.36
N ASP A 251 0.22 -0.59 22.91
CA ASP A 251 1.51 -1.25 22.82
C ASP A 251 1.27 -2.55 22.06
N ASN A 252 2.18 -2.98 21.19
CA ASN A 252 2.11 -4.21 20.39
C ASN A 252 1.98 -5.54 21.21
N GLY A 253 1.51 -5.48 22.46
CA GLY A 253 1.27 -6.59 23.39
C GLY A 253 -0.18 -6.77 23.85
N VAL A 254 -1.17 -6.01 23.36
CA VAL A 254 -2.61 -6.33 23.58
C VAL A 254 -3.15 -7.06 22.35
N VAL A 255 -3.80 -8.20 22.59
CA VAL A 255 -4.50 -9.00 21.57
C VAL A 255 -5.54 -8.14 20.84
N SER A 256 -5.42 -8.03 19.52
CA SER A 256 -6.36 -7.35 18.65
C SER A 256 -7.76 -7.94 18.81
N LEU A 257 -8.79 -7.09 18.91
CA LEU A 257 -10.16 -7.54 19.13
C LEU A 257 -11.10 -6.96 18.07
N THR A 258 -11.78 -7.82 17.33
CA THR A 258 -12.88 -7.41 16.47
C THR A 258 -14.01 -6.81 17.31
N ARG A 259 -14.32 -5.54 17.09
CA ARG A 259 -15.34 -4.79 17.82
C ARG A 259 -16.65 -4.68 17.06
N ASP A 260 -16.57 -4.54 15.74
CA ASP A 260 -17.73 -4.47 14.86
C ASP A 260 -17.49 -5.30 13.61
N THR A 261 -18.55 -5.91 13.12
CA THR A 261 -18.58 -6.64 11.84
C THR A 261 -19.74 -6.11 11.02
N TYR A 262 -19.44 -5.76 9.78
CA TYR A 262 -20.39 -5.28 8.78
C TYR A 262 -20.48 -6.30 7.66
N LEU A 263 -21.70 -6.57 7.23
CA LEU A 263 -22.02 -7.44 6.10
C LEU A 263 -22.73 -6.61 5.02
N THR A 264 -22.73 -7.09 3.78
CA THR A 264 -23.49 -6.46 2.70
C THR A 264 -24.97 -6.33 3.10
N ALA A 265 -25.52 -5.13 2.90
CA ALA A 265 -26.96 -4.91 2.94
C ALA A 265 -27.52 -5.06 1.50
N PRO A 266 -28.35 -6.08 1.22
CA PRO A 266 -28.90 -6.30 -0.13
C PRO A 266 -29.70 -5.10 -0.66
N ASP A 267 -30.33 -4.36 0.25
CA ASP A 267 -31.12 -3.16 -0.05
C ASP A 267 -30.32 -1.86 0.12
N ALA A 268 -28.97 -1.93 0.13
CA ALA A 268 -28.15 -0.73 0.18
C ALA A 268 -28.49 0.19 -1.00
N PRO A 269 -28.61 1.51 -0.78
CA PRO A 269 -28.82 2.43 -1.88
C PRO A 269 -27.68 2.29 -2.90
N ALA A 270 -28.03 2.44 -4.17
CA ALA A 270 -27.05 2.41 -5.25
C ALA A 270 -25.90 3.36 -4.92
N ARG A 271 -24.67 2.91 -5.18
CA ARG A 271 -23.49 3.70 -4.92
C ARG A 271 -23.65 5.09 -5.54
N PRO A 272 -23.48 6.16 -4.76
CA PRO A 272 -23.54 7.49 -5.33
C PRO A 272 -22.38 7.63 -6.33
N ARG A 273 -22.73 7.75 -7.61
CA ARG A 273 -21.74 7.93 -8.68
C ARG A 273 -21.57 9.42 -8.94
N PRO A 274 -20.35 9.88 -9.20
CA PRO A 274 -20.16 11.18 -9.82
C PRO A 274 -21.03 11.24 -11.10
N PRO A 275 -21.70 12.38 -11.35
CA PRO A 275 -22.49 12.58 -12.56
C PRO A 275 -21.59 12.35 -13.78
N ALA A 276 -22.08 11.58 -14.76
CA ALA A 276 -21.37 11.36 -16.01
C ALA A 276 -21.19 12.68 -16.78
N LEU A 277 -20.26 12.72 -17.73
CA LEU A 277 -20.05 13.90 -18.57
C LEU A 277 -21.37 14.26 -19.28
N GLY A 278 -21.92 15.44 -19.00
CA GLY A 278 -23.18 15.93 -19.57
C GLY A 278 -24.44 15.62 -18.73
N GLU A 279 -24.34 14.81 -17.67
CA GLU A 279 -25.43 14.72 -16.69
C GLU A 279 -25.46 16.02 -15.86
N PRO A 280 -26.66 16.50 -15.46
CA PRO A 280 -26.74 17.58 -14.49
C PRO A 280 -25.91 17.13 -13.29
N ARG A 281 -24.91 17.94 -12.94
CA ARG A 281 -24.21 17.73 -11.69
C ARG A 281 -25.30 17.69 -10.62
N GLY A 282 -25.46 16.55 -9.93
CA GLY A 282 -26.37 16.45 -8.80
C GLY A 282 -25.96 17.42 -7.70
N THR A 283 -26.28 17.10 -6.45
CA THR A 283 -25.87 17.86 -5.24
C THR A 283 -24.35 17.83 -4.99
N LEU A 284 -23.52 18.19 -5.97
CA LEU A 284 -22.20 18.73 -5.68
C LEU A 284 -22.40 20.03 -4.91
N ALA A 285 -21.60 20.24 -3.86
CA ALA A 285 -21.69 21.43 -3.04
C ALA A 285 -21.66 22.68 -3.93
N ALA A 286 -22.65 23.57 -3.77
CA ALA A 286 -22.80 24.77 -4.60
C ALA A 286 -21.69 25.81 -4.37
N GLY A 287 -20.81 25.59 -3.38
CA GLY A 287 -19.72 26.47 -3.00
C GLY A 287 -18.38 26.12 -3.66
N PRO A 288 -17.43 27.08 -3.69
CA PRO A 288 -16.07 26.80 -4.16
C PRO A 288 -15.39 25.76 -3.26
N ARG A 289 -14.54 24.92 -3.86
CA ARG A 289 -13.71 23.97 -3.12
C ARG A 289 -12.85 24.71 -2.09
N PRO A 290 -12.78 24.24 -0.82
CA PRO A 290 -11.84 24.78 0.16
C PRO A 290 -10.39 24.67 -0.33
N SER A 291 -9.54 25.66 -0.01
CA SER A 291 -8.11 25.58 -0.29
C SER A 291 -7.53 24.32 0.35
N SER A 292 -6.66 23.62 -0.38
CA SER A 292 -5.92 22.46 0.14
C SER A 292 -5.15 22.87 1.41
N PRO A 293 -5.03 21.98 2.40
CA PRO A 293 -4.27 22.26 3.61
C PRO A 293 -2.79 22.39 3.28
N ASP A 294 -2.05 23.10 4.14
CA ASP A 294 -0.59 23.13 4.02
C ASP A 294 -0.03 21.73 4.32
N ARG A 295 1.05 21.33 3.64
CA ARG A 295 1.70 20.02 3.87
C ARG A 295 2.07 19.80 5.33
N SER A 296 2.42 20.85 6.06
CA SER A 296 2.77 20.81 7.48
C SER A 296 1.57 20.50 8.38
N GLU A 297 0.35 20.71 7.90
CA GLU A 297 -0.90 20.38 8.59
C GLU A 297 -1.30 18.90 8.40
N ILE A 298 -0.58 18.16 7.56
CA ILE A 298 -0.81 16.73 7.28
C ILE A 298 0.41 15.90 7.74
N PRO A 299 0.68 15.84 9.07
CA PRO A 299 1.83 15.12 9.58
C PRO A 299 1.70 13.61 9.35
N GLU A 300 2.83 12.95 9.17
CA GLU A 300 2.89 11.49 9.23
C GLU A 300 2.78 11.01 10.68
N PRO A 301 2.11 9.88 10.93
CA PRO A 301 2.20 9.17 12.19
C PRO A 301 3.66 8.81 12.50
N ALA A 302 4.01 8.80 13.77
CA ALA A 302 5.30 8.30 14.22
C ALA A 302 5.34 6.76 14.07
N TRP A 303 5.73 6.28 12.89
CA TRP A 303 5.80 4.85 12.60
C TRP A 303 6.71 4.13 13.60
N TYR A 304 6.36 2.90 13.98
CA TYR A 304 7.25 2.09 14.81
C TYR A 304 8.59 1.82 14.09
N GLN A 305 9.68 1.84 14.86
CA GLN A 305 11.03 1.63 14.35
C GLN A 305 11.14 0.26 13.65
N GLY A 306 11.59 0.26 12.39
CA GLY A 306 11.75 -0.96 11.58
C GLY A 306 10.54 -1.34 10.72
N ALA A 307 9.46 -0.55 10.71
CA ALA A 307 8.34 -0.74 9.78
C ALA A 307 8.82 -0.57 8.32
N LYS A 308 8.90 -1.67 7.56
CA LYS A 308 9.37 -1.66 6.16
C LYS A 308 8.35 -1.07 5.17
N HIS A 309 7.07 -1.23 5.49
CA HIS A 309 5.95 -0.77 4.66
C HIS A 309 4.85 -0.19 5.57
N PRO A 310 4.98 1.06 6.05
CA PRO A 310 3.87 1.71 6.75
C PRO A 310 2.74 2.09 5.77
N PRO A 311 1.51 2.31 6.25
CA PRO A 311 0.42 2.87 5.44
C PRO A 311 0.76 4.31 5.01
N ASN A 312 1.48 4.41 3.91
CA ASN A 312 2.17 5.61 3.46
C ASN A 312 1.26 6.64 2.78
N SER A 313 0.01 6.28 2.48
CA SER A 313 -1.00 7.18 1.96
C SER A 313 -2.04 7.52 3.01
N SER A 314 -2.76 8.61 2.83
CA SER A 314 -3.93 8.94 3.64
C SER A 314 -5.03 9.55 2.80
N LEU A 315 -6.26 9.41 3.29
CA LEU A 315 -7.38 10.21 2.83
C LEU A 315 -7.70 11.27 3.88
N ILE A 316 -7.66 12.53 3.49
CA ILE A 316 -8.07 13.65 4.33
C ILE A 316 -9.39 14.22 3.82
N VAL A 317 -10.26 14.64 4.72
CA VAL A 317 -11.63 15.06 4.41
C VAL A 317 -11.91 16.45 4.97
N TRP A 318 -12.72 17.22 4.25
CA TRP A 318 -13.23 18.50 4.73
C TRP A 318 -14.45 18.28 5.63
N THR A 319 -14.39 18.83 6.83
CA THR A 319 -15.42 18.66 7.87
C THR A 319 -16.45 19.80 7.89
N GLY A 320 -16.36 20.77 6.97
CA GLY A 320 -17.13 22.01 6.99
C GLY A 320 -16.36 23.17 7.64
N SER A 321 -15.50 22.87 8.62
CA SER A 321 -14.69 23.87 9.34
C SER A 321 -13.18 23.70 9.17
N GLY A 322 -12.72 22.56 8.63
CA GLY A 322 -11.29 22.26 8.50
C GLY A 322 -11.02 20.93 7.83
N TRP A 323 -9.76 20.74 7.41
CA TRP A 323 -9.25 19.47 6.92
C TRP A 323 -8.86 18.55 8.08
N ARG A 324 -9.16 17.26 7.94
CA ARG A 324 -8.85 16.23 8.94
C ARG A 324 -8.44 14.94 8.25
N THR A 325 -7.40 14.28 8.77
CA THR A 325 -7.06 12.91 8.34
C THR A 325 -8.14 11.93 8.78
N LEU A 326 -8.77 11.27 7.81
CA LEU A 326 -9.79 10.24 8.07
C LEU A 326 -9.14 8.88 8.30
N VAL A 327 -8.17 8.51 7.46
CA VAL A 327 -7.57 7.16 7.44
C VAL A 327 -6.18 7.19 6.82
N HIS A 328 -5.28 6.36 7.35
CA HIS A 328 -4.00 6.01 6.74
C HIS A 328 -4.11 4.65 6.05
N THR A 329 -3.62 4.52 4.82
CA THR A 329 -3.88 3.37 3.96
C THR A 329 -2.70 3.02 3.05
N TYR A 330 -2.66 1.77 2.60
CA TYR A 330 -1.76 1.27 1.57
C TYR A 330 -2.32 1.58 0.18
N TRP A 331 -2.27 2.86 -0.21
CA TRP A 331 -2.71 3.37 -1.52
C TRP A 331 -4.20 3.17 -1.85
N GLN A 332 -5.08 2.86 -0.88
CA GLN A 332 -6.51 2.69 -1.16
C GLN A 332 -7.34 3.97 -1.06
N SER A 333 -6.72 5.15 -0.92
CA SER A 333 -7.43 6.43 -0.70
C SER A 333 -8.54 6.69 -1.74
N SER A 334 -8.28 6.41 -3.02
CA SER A 334 -9.27 6.56 -4.09
C SER A 334 -10.44 5.58 -3.96
N GLY A 335 -10.17 4.32 -3.60
CA GLY A 335 -11.21 3.33 -3.35
C GLY A 335 -12.09 3.74 -2.17
N ILE A 336 -11.49 4.18 -1.08
CA ILE A 336 -12.18 4.65 0.13
C ILE A 336 -13.03 5.88 -0.17
N ALA A 337 -12.48 6.91 -0.81
CA ALA A 337 -13.22 8.12 -1.20
C ALA A 337 -14.43 7.77 -2.07
N ALA A 338 -14.25 6.81 -2.96
CA ALA A 338 -15.27 6.48 -3.92
C ALA A 338 -16.37 5.57 -3.33
N VAL A 339 -16.09 4.73 -2.31
CA VAL A 339 -17.16 4.02 -1.56
C VAL A 339 -17.85 4.95 -0.57
N LEU A 340 -17.16 5.97 -0.04
CA LEU A 340 -17.80 7.00 0.78
C LEU A 340 -18.71 7.92 -0.04
N GLY A 341 -18.59 7.94 -1.37
CA GLY A 341 -19.40 8.83 -2.23
C GLY A 341 -19.05 10.31 -2.03
N ILE A 342 -17.76 10.62 -1.84
CA ILE A 342 -17.28 12.00 -1.63
C ILE A 342 -17.74 12.90 -2.78
N GLY A 343 -18.44 14.00 -2.44
CA GLY A 343 -18.99 14.94 -3.42
C GLY A 343 -20.20 14.42 -4.22
N ALA A 344 -20.72 13.23 -3.90
CA ALA A 344 -21.88 12.62 -4.55
C ALA A 344 -23.01 12.33 -3.54
N GLY A 345 -23.16 13.14 -2.49
CA GLY A 345 -24.15 12.90 -1.42
C GLY A 345 -23.66 11.94 -0.32
N GLY A 346 -22.37 11.60 -0.31
CA GLY A 346 -21.68 10.95 0.80
C GLY A 346 -21.49 11.87 2.02
N PRO A 347 -20.82 11.39 3.08
CA PRO A 347 -20.69 12.10 4.35
C PRO A 347 -19.76 13.32 4.30
N TYR A 348 -18.94 13.43 3.25
CA TYR A 348 -18.06 14.58 3.04
C TYR A 348 -18.19 15.10 1.61
N GLU A 349 -18.16 16.43 1.50
CA GLU A 349 -18.23 17.13 0.23
C GLU A 349 -16.90 17.08 -0.53
N TRP A 350 -15.78 17.21 0.21
CA TRP A 350 -14.44 17.33 -0.35
C TRP A 350 -13.47 16.40 0.39
N ALA A 351 -12.56 15.79 -0.38
CA ALA A 351 -11.45 15.02 0.17
C ALA A 351 -10.19 15.19 -0.70
N GLU A 352 -9.05 14.81 -0.13
CA GLU A 352 -7.75 14.77 -0.81
C GLU A 352 -6.99 13.50 -0.42
N ALA A 353 -6.35 12.85 -1.40
CA ALA A 353 -5.38 11.80 -1.13
C ALA A 353 -4.00 12.43 -1.03
N TRP A 354 -3.30 12.10 0.04
CA TRP A 354 -1.92 12.49 0.26
C TRP A 354 -1.08 11.23 0.33
N GLY A 355 0.00 11.19 -0.44
CA GLY A 355 0.91 10.05 -0.53
C GLY A 355 2.33 10.43 -0.14
N PRO A 356 3.25 9.44 -0.10
CA PRO A 356 4.66 9.74 0.02
C PRO A 356 5.10 10.57 -1.18
N ARG A 357 5.89 11.59 -0.92
CA ARG A 357 6.57 12.33 -1.97
C ARG A 357 7.78 11.55 -2.44
N HIS A 358 7.92 11.44 -3.75
CA HIS A 358 9.08 10.82 -4.40
C HIS A 358 9.94 11.91 -5.03
N PRO A 359 10.91 12.48 -4.28
CA PRO A 359 11.68 13.63 -4.75
C PRO A 359 12.50 13.30 -6.01
N ASP A 360 12.82 12.03 -6.23
CA ASP A 360 13.71 11.53 -7.28
C ASP A 360 12.96 10.65 -8.30
N ARG A 361 11.80 11.13 -8.78
CA ARG A 361 10.96 10.36 -9.71
C ARG A 361 11.70 9.92 -10.97
N ASP A 362 12.59 10.78 -11.48
CA ASP A 362 13.38 10.55 -12.70
C ASP A 362 14.55 9.57 -12.48
N MET A 363 15.00 9.42 -11.23
CA MET A 363 16.05 8.47 -10.85
C MET A 363 15.47 7.15 -10.33
N HIS A 364 14.14 7.01 -10.32
CA HIS A 364 13.42 5.88 -9.73
C HIS A 364 13.86 5.55 -8.29
N ASP A 365 14.24 6.57 -7.52
CA ASP A 365 14.53 6.41 -6.09
C ASP A 365 13.21 6.60 -5.32
N TRP A 366 12.71 5.48 -4.81
CA TRP A 366 11.40 5.36 -4.15
C TRP A 366 11.46 5.64 -2.64
N THR A 367 12.56 6.22 -2.14
CA THR A 367 12.64 6.67 -0.75
C THR A 367 11.53 7.68 -0.46
N GLN A 368 10.75 7.43 0.60
CA GLN A 368 9.61 8.26 0.98
C GLN A 368 10.11 9.49 1.73
N GLU A 369 9.86 10.71 1.23
CA GLU A 369 10.38 11.93 1.87
C GLU A 369 9.38 13.07 1.95
N GLY A 370 8.56 13.02 2.98
CA GLY A 370 7.45 13.95 3.17
C GLY A 370 6.25 13.57 2.30
N ARG A 371 5.32 14.52 2.18
CA ARG A 371 3.96 14.24 1.72
C ARG A 371 3.61 15.13 0.55
N GLU A 372 2.94 14.55 -0.44
CA GLU A 372 2.40 15.29 -1.58
C GLU A 372 0.93 14.97 -1.82
N LEU A 373 0.21 15.97 -2.32
CA LEU A 373 -1.16 15.80 -2.79
C LEU A 373 -1.15 14.95 -4.07
N THR A 374 -1.72 13.75 -4.01
CA THR A 374 -1.79 12.83 -5.14
C THR A 374 -3.11 12.91 -5.90
N HIS A 375 -4.24 13.09 -5.19
CA HIS A 375 -5.56 13.20 -5.81
C HIS A 375 -6.50 14.14 -5.06
N ARG A 376 -7.47 14.70 -5.79
CA ARG A 376 -8.58 15.52 -5.26
C ARG A 376 -9.91 14.82 -5.51
N PHE A 377 -10.80 14.84 -4.51
CA PHE A 377 -12.16 14.31 -4.60
C PHE A 377 -13.20 15.38 -4.23
N PRO A 378 -14.35 15.42 -4.92
CA PRO A 378 -14.60 14.83 -6.24
C PRO A 378 -13.54 15.29 -7.26
N GLU A 379 -13.32 14.47 -8.30
CA GLU A 379 -12.36 14.83 -9.33
C GLU A 379 -12.77 16.14 -10.02
N PRO A 380 -11.81 17.07 -10.27
CA PRO A 380 -12.09 18.24 -11.06
C PRO A 380 -12.52 17.83 -12.47
N ALA A 381 -13.50 18.55 -13.03
CA ALA A 381 -13.94 18.32 -14.40
C ALA A 381 -12.77 18.46 -15.38
N TYR A 382 -12.88 17.83 -16.56
CA TYR A 382 -11.85 17.93 -17.59
C TYR A 382 -11.48 19.39 -17.91
N GLU A 383 -12.46 20.29 -18.04
CA GLU A 383 -12.21 21.72 -18.26
C GLU A 383 -11.44 22.38 -17.10
N GLU A 384 -11.85 22.09 -15.86
CA GLU A 384 -11.19 22.61 -14.66
C GLU A 384 -9.76 22.09 -14.54
N ARG A 385 -9.56 20.78 -14.78
CA ARG A 385 -8.25 20.14 -14.84
C ARG A 385 -7.38 20.77 -15.91
N THR A 386 -7.94 21.02 -17.10
CA THR A 386 -7.24 21.69 -18.20
C THR A 386 -6.87 23.12 -17.82
N ARG A 387 -7.78 23.89 -17.20
CA ARG A 387 -7.49 25.25 -16.70
C ARG A 387 -6.39 25.24 -15.65
N LEU A 388 -6.42 24.29 -14.71
CA LEU A 388 -5.38 24.15 -13.69
C LEU A 388 -4.02 23.76 -14.28
N ILE A 389 -3.98 22.82 -15.24
CA ILE A 389 -2.76 22.44 -15.95
C ILE A 389 -2.20 23.64 -16.73
N ASN A 390 -3.05 24.39 -17.43
CA ASN A 390 -2.63 25.57 -18.18
C ASN A 390 -2.15 26.69 -17.25
N ALA A 391 -2.85 26.94 -16.14
CA ALA A 391 -2.43 27.92 -15.14
C ALA A 391 -1.09 27.52 -14.49
N TRP A 392 -0.88 26.24 -14.20
CA TRP A 392 0.39 25.74 -13.67
C TRP A 392 1.52 25.88 -14.70
N ARG A 393 1.27 25.51 -15.97
CA ARG A 393 2.24 25.72 -17.07
C ARG A 393 2.60 27.20 -17.23
N GLN A 394 1.60 28.08 -17.20
CA GLN A 394 1.80 29.52 -17.30
C GLN A 394 2.61 30.04 -16.11
N ALA A 395 2.27 29.63 -14.89
CA ALA A 395 3.01 30.02 -13.69
C ALA A 395 4.47 29.55 -13.72
N ARG A 396 4.73 28.36 -14.26
CA ARG A 396 6.09 27.83 -14.44
C ARG A 396 6.87 28.61 -15.50
N GLU A 397 6.26 28.92 -16.63
CA GLU A 397 6.89 29.79 -17.65
C GLU A 397 7.15 31.19 -17.09
N ASP A 398 6.19 31.76 -16.35
CA ASP A 398 6.31 33.08 -15.73
C ASP A 398 7.41 33.13 -14.66
N ALA A 399 7.62 32.03 -13.92
CA ALA A 399 8.70 31.88 -12.95
C ALA A 399 10.06 31.79 -13.65
N LEU A 400 10.15 31.03 -14.75
CA LEU A 400 11.37 30.97 -15.57
C LEU A 400 11.72 32.34 -16.16
N VAL A 401 10.74 33.04 -16.74
CA VAL A 401 10.92 34.41 -17.27
C VAL A 401 11.40 35.36 -16.18
N ALA A 402 10.80 35.30 -14.98
CA ALA A 402 11.21 36.14 -13.85
C ALA A 402 12.65 35.83 -13.43
N ALA A 403 13.01 34.56 -13.33
CA ALA A 403 14.36 34.14 -12.95
C ALA A 403 15.41 34.54 -14.00
N LEU A 404 15.10 34.41 -15.29
CA LEU A 404 16.00 34.88 -16.36
C LEU A 404 16.15 36.40 -16.36
N ALA A 405 15.06 37.14 -16.12
CA ALA A 405 15.09 38.59 -16.02
C ALA A 405 16.00 39.05 -14.87
N ASP A 406 15.81 38.47 -13.68
CA ASP A 406 16.60 38.79 -12.49
C ASP A 406 18.10 38.45 -12.68
N ARG A 407 18.41 37.22 -13.10
CA ARG A 407 19.80 36.73 -13.23
C ARG A 407 20.54 37.35 -14.41
N GLY A 408 19.85 37.61 -15.52
CA GLY A 408 20.43 38.15 -16.75
C GLY A 408 20.46 39.68 -16.80
N GLY A 409 19.91 40.37 -15.79
CA GLY A 409 19.74 41.83 -15.81
C GLY A 409 18.84 42.30 -16.95
N LEU A 410 17.86 41.48 -17.34
CA LEU A 410 16.92 41.74 -18.44
C LEU A 410 15.58 42.22 -17.89
N THR A 411 14.78 42.90 -18.72
CA THR A 411 13.34 43.03 -18.42
C THR A 411 12.62 41.71 -18.64
N ARG A 412 11.41 41.56 -18.09
CA ARG A 412 10.58 40.35 -18.33
C ARG A 412 10.28 40.16 -19.82
N GLU A 413 10.05 41.25 -20.56
CA GLU A 413 9.79 41.20 -22.00
C GLU A 413 11.01 40.70 -22.77
N GLN A 414 12.21 41.15 -22.40
CA GLN A 414 13.47 40.71 -23.00
C GLN A 414 13.75 39.23 -22.69
N ALA A 415 13.53 38.78 -21.46
CA ALA A 415 13.65 37.38 -21.09
C ALA A 415 12.65 36.48 -21.85
N ALA A 416 11.40 36.91 -21.98
CA ALA A 416 10.39 36.19 -22.77
C ALA A 416 10.76 36.14 -24.26
N ALA A 417 11.24 37.25 -24.83
CA ALA A 417 11.71 37.31 -26.22
C ALA A 417 12.89 36.35 -26.45
N ARG A 418 13.83 36.29 -25.50
CA ARG A 418 14.97 35.35 -25.53
C ARG A 418 14.52 33.89 -25.55
N LEU A 419 13.54 33.52 -24.71
CA LEU A 419 12.96 32.16 -24.72
C LEU A 419 12.25 31.84 -26.04
N ALA A 420 11.61 32.82 -26.67
CA ALA A 420 10.96 32.66 -27.96
C ALA A 420 11.97 32.51 -29.11
N GLU A 421 13.02 33.34 -29.13
CA GLU A 421 14.07 33.33 -30.16
C GLU A 421 14.92 32.07 -30.08
N GLY A 422 15.41 31.70 -28.88
CA GLY A 422 16.24 30.52 -28.68
C GLY A 422 15.47 29.20 -28.83
N GLY A 423 14.13 29.25 -28.77
CA GLY A 423 13.24 28.12 -29.00
C GLY A 423 13.51 26.92 -28.08
N GLU A 424 13.27 25.71 -28.61
CA GLU A 424 13.42 24.46 -27.84
C GLU A 424 14.86 24.18 -27.43
N LYS A 425 15.83 24.54 -28.27
CA LYS A 425 17.25 24.30 -27.99
C LYS A 425 17.72 25.09 -26.78
N TYR A 426 17.31 26.35 -26.67
CA TYR A 426 17.67 27.16 -25.51
C TYR A 426 16.97 26.66 -24.23
N ARG A 427 15.70 26.25 -24.33
CA ARG A 427 15.00 25.61 -23.21
C ARG A 427 15.73 24.36 -22.72
N GLN A 428 16.20 23.51 -23.63
CA GLN A 428 16.98 22.33 -23.28
C GLN A 428 18.27 22.69 -22.52
N VAL A 429 18.98 23.74 -22.92
CA VAL A 429 20.17 24.22 -22.17
C VAL A 429 19.79 24.61 -20.75
N LEU A 430 18.71 25.38 -20.57
CA LEU A 430 18.25 25.80 -19.25
C LEU A 430 17.78 24.62 -18.38
N GLU A 431 17.05 23.67 -18.96
CA GLU A 431 16.61 22.44 -18.29
C GLU A 431 17.80 21.60 -17.81
N VAL A 432 18.85 21.49 -18.63
CA VAL A 432 20.07 20.76 -18.26
C VAL A 432 20.81 21.47 -17.13
N GLY A 433 20.87 22.80 -17.15
CA GLY A 433 21.44 23.60 -16.06
C GLY A 433 20.70 23.34 -14.75
N GLN A 434 19.37 23.46 -14.77
CA GLN A 434 18.51 23.16 -13.61
C GLN A 434 18.68 21.72 -13.11
N ALA A 435 18.65 20.74 -14.02
CA ALA A 435 18.78 19.32 -13.69
C ALA A 435 20.15 18.98 -13.08
N THR A 436 21.22 19.65 -13.53
CA THR A 436 22.56 19.45 -12.98
C THR A 436 22.66 19.96 -11.54
N ILE A 437 22.11 21.16 -11.26
CA ILE A 437 22.05 21.71 -9.90
C ILE A 437 21.16 20.84 -9.01
N SER A 438 19.98 20.44 -9.51
CA SER A 438 19.07 19.54 -8.81
C SER A 438 19.77 18.24 -8.41
N ARG A 439 20.51 17.62 -9.34
CA ARG A 439 21.27 16.40 -9.09
C ARG A 439 22.32 16.57 -7.98
N ALA A 440 23.06 17.68 -7.97
CA ALA A 440 24.00 17.99 -6.89
C ALA A 440 23.28 18.11 -5.53
N LEU A 441 22.14 18.79 -5.48
CA LEU A 441 21.32 18.91 -4.28
C LEU A 441 20.79 17.53 -3.83
N HIS A 442 20.35 16.66 -4.74
CA HIS A 442 19.93 15.30 -4.42
C HIS A 442 21.07 14.44 -3.85
N THR A 443 22.29 14.57 -4.37
CA THR A 443 23.48 13.91 -3.79
C THR A 443 23.74 14.39 -2.37
N ALA A 444 23.78 15.71 -2.15
CA ALA A 444 23.98 16.28 -0.81
C ALA A 444 22.88 15.88 0.17
N ARG A 445 21.62 15.89 -0.28
CA ARG A 445 20.44 15.50 0.49
C ARG A 445 20.53 14.06 0.99
N ARG A 446 20.95 13.12 0.13
CA ARG A 446 21.06 11.69 0.48
C ARG A 446 22.24 11.38 1.41
N ALA A 447 23.28 12.21 1.42
CA ALA A 447 24.39 12.09 2.34
C ALA A 447 24.02 12.48 3.78
N LEU A 448 22.90 13.18 3.98
CA LEU A 448 22.44 13.63 5.29
C LEU A 448 21.45 12.65 5.94
N PRO A 449 21.52 12.46 7.27
CA PRO A 449 20.46 11.78 8.02
C PRO A 449 19.14 12.57 7.93
N GLU A 450 18.03 11.91 8.28
CA GLU A 450 16.75 12.61 8.44
C GLU A 450 16.86 13.71 9.49
N GLY A 451 16.41 14.92 9.16
CA GLY A 451 16.52 16.07 10.05
C GLY A 451 16.28 17.42 9.36
N PRO A 452 16.46 18.53 10.10
CA PRO A 452 16.23 19.89 9.61
C PRO A 452 17.10 20.25 8.39
N GLU A 453 18.35 19.78 8.36
CA GLU A 453 19.30 20.09 7.27
C GLU A 453 18.88 19.42 5.95
N ARG A 454 18.58 18.11 5.98
CA ARG A 454 18.00 17.40 4.84
C ARG A 454 16.68 18.02 4.39
N THR A 455 15.88 18.53 5.34
CA THR A 455 14.64 19.26 5.05
C THR A 455 14.90 20.60 4.36
N ALA A 456 15.92 21.35 4.77
CA ALA A 456 16.29 22.61 4.13
C ALA A 456 16.77 22.39 2.68
N ILE A 457 17.59 21.37 2.41
CA ILE A 457 17.99 21.02 1.04
C ILE A 457 16.77 20.63 0.20
N ARG A 458 15.80 19.92 0.79
CA ARG A 458 14.53 19.63 0.12
C ARG A 458 13.74 20.90 -0.23
N HIS A 459 13.67 21.89 0.66
CA HIS A 459 13.04 23.17 0.32
C HIS A 459 13.78 23.90 -0.81
N ALA A 460 15.11 23.85 -0.82
CA ALA A 460 15.89 24.39 -1.92
C ALA A 460 15.62 23.68 -3.26
N LEU A 461 15.40 22.36 -3.26
CA LEU A 461 14.97 21.60 -4.44
C LEU A 461 13.58 22.04 -4.93
N ASP A 462 12.60 22.19 -4.02
CA ASP A 462 11.24 22.67 -4.36
C ASP A 462 11.31 24.05 -5.02
N ASP A 463 12.11 24.92 -4.42
CA ASP A 463 12.30 26.30 -4.85
C ASP A 463 13.01 26.38 -6.20
N LEU A 464 13.99 25.51 -6.44
CA LEU A 464 14.64 25.38 -7.74
C LEU A 464 13.68 24.85 -8.81
N MET A 465 12.91 23.80 -8.51
CA MET A 465 12.10 23.08 -9.50
C MET A 465 10.82 23.81 -9.90
N ASP A 466 10.16 24.45 -8.93
CA ASP A 466 8.87 25.10 -9.15
C ASP A 466 9.00 26.61 -9.36
N ARG A 467 9.99 27.24 -8.71
CA ARG A 467 10.11 28.71 -8.66
C ARG A 467 11.37 29.25 -9.33
N HIS A 468 12.24 28.37 -9.84
CA HIS A 468 13.55 28.77 -10.38
C HIS A 468 14.31 29.67 -9.41
N LEU A 469 14.35 29.33 -8.12
CA LEU A 469 15.17 30.02 -7.13
C LEU A 469 16.47 29.25 -6.93
N LEU A 470 17.62 29.92 -7.03
CA LEU A 470 18.92 29.28 -6.88
C LEU A 470 19.32 29.22 -5.40
N PRO A 471 19.90 28.10 -4.93
CA PRO A 471 20.72 28.15 -3.73
C PRO A 471 21.93 29.07 -3.98
N ALA A 472 22.40 29.76 -2.94
CA ALA A 472 23.50 30.73 -3.05
C ALA A 472 24.76 30.16 -3.72
N ASP A 473 25.04 28.87 -3.51
CA ASP A 473 26.22 28.17 -4.01
C ASP A 473 25.95 27.30 -5.26
N ALA A 474 24.86 27.56 -6.01
CA ALA A 474 24.38 26.69 -7.09
C ALA A 474 25.47 26.26 -8.10
N GLU A 475 26.29 27.20 -8.57
CA GLU A 475 27.35 26.92 -9.54
C GLU A 475 28.46 26.05 -8.95
N ARG A 476 28.85 26.33 -7.70
CA ARG A 476 29.89 25.57 -6.98
C ARG A 476 29.46 24.11 -6.77
N ILE A 477 28.26 23.89 -6.23
CA ILE A 477 27.77 22.52 -5.94
C ILE A 477 27.58 21.71 -7.22
N ALA A 478 27.14 22.34 -8.31
CA ALA A 478 27.01 21.69 -9.61
C ALA A 478 28.38 21.34 -10.21
N GLY A 479 29.37 22.23 -10.08
CA GLY A 479 30.75 21.99 -10.48
C GLY A 479 31.36 20.79 -9.76
N GLU A 480 31.27 20.75 -8.43
CA GLU A 480 31.77 19.64 -7.60
C GLU A 480 31.10 18.30 -7.98
N GLN A 481 29.78 18.30 -8.22
CA GLN A 481 29.07 17.11 -8.69
C GLN A 481 29.57 16.64 -10.05
N LEU A 482 29.80 17.56 -10.99
CA LEU A 482 30.30 17.23 -12.32
C LEU A 482 31.74 16.70 -12.29
N ASP A 483 32.59 17.23 -11.42
CA ASP A 483 33.98 16.78 -11.24
C ASP A 483 34.03 15.35 -10.72
N SER A 484 33.22 15.04 -9.71
CA SER A 484 33.08 13.67 -9.20
C SER A 484 32.60 12.68 -10.27
N GLU A 485 31.72 13.11 -11.18
CA GLU A 485 31.18 12.26 -12.26
C GLU A 485 32.13 12.05 -13.45
N ILE A 486 33.00 13.03 -13.72
CA ILE A 486 34.09 12.88 -14.70
C ILE A 486 34.99 11.72 -14.28
N GLU A 487 35.31 11.64 -12.98
CA GLU A 487 36.16 10.58 -12.44
C GLU A 487 35.48 9.20 -12.50
N SER A 488 34.14 9.15 -12.46
CA SER A 488 33.41 7.88 -12.38
C SER A 488 32.96 7.30 -13.72
N THR A 489 32.45 8.10 -14.67
CA THR A 489 31.69 7.52 -15.82
C THR A 489 31.40 8.43 -17.03
N ARG A 490 31.53 9.77 -16.94
CA ARG A 490 31.03 10.69 -18.00
C ARG A 490 32.12 11.10 -19.01
N SER A 491 31.74 11.29 -20.28
CA SER A 491 32.66 11.80 -21.31
C SER A 491 33.02 13.29 -21.03
N PRO A 492 34.28 13.72 -21.27
CA PRO A 492 34.69 15.11 -21.05
C PRO A 492 33.84 16.15 -21.79
N GLY A 493 33.38 15.81 -23.00
CA GLY A 493 32.53 16.68 -23.82
C GLY A 493 31.14 16.91 -23.22
N THR A 494 30.51 15.87 -22.68
CA THR A 494 29.21 16.00 -21.99
C THR A 494 29.35 16.84 -20.73
N THR A 495 30.42 16.66 -19.95
CA THR A 495 30.61 17.48 -18.75
C THR A 495 30.87 18.94 -19.08
N ALA A 496 31.68 19.23 -20.10
CA ALA A 496 31.89 20.61 -20.55
C ALA A 496 30.60 21.28 -21.01
N TRP A 497 29.71 20.53 -21.68
CA TRP A 497 28.39 21.02 -22.06
C TRP A 497 27.49 21.28 -20.84
N CYS A 498 27.43 20.37 -19.87
CA CYS A 498 26.69 20.59 -18.62
C CYS A 498 27.21 21.81 -17.85
N ARG A 499 28.52 22.05 -17.81
CA ARG A 499 29.09 23.25 -17.18
C ARG A 499 28.61 24.53 -17.87
N ARG A 500 28.61 24.56 -19.22
CA ARG A 500 28.06 25.71 -19.97
C ARG A 500 26.57 25.90 -19.71
N ALA A 501 25.81 24.82 -19.63
CA ALA A 501 24.38 24.87 -19.31
C ALA A 501 24.11 25.40 -17.90
N VAL A 502 24.90 24.98 -16.90
CA VAL A 502 24.84 25.54 -15.53
C VAL A 502 25.18 27.02 -15.53
N ALA A 503 26.27 27.42 -16.21
CA ALA A 503 26.68 28.83 -16.29
C ALA A 503 25.59 29.70 -16.92
N GLU A 504 25.02 29.25 -18.05
CA GLU A 504 23.93 29.98 -18.72
C GLU A 504 22.65 30.01 -17.89
N TYR A 505 22.34 28.95 -17.12
CA TYR A 505 21.17 28.94 -16.24
C TYR A 505 21.36 29.87 -15.03
N VAL A 506 22.56 29.92 -14.44
CA VAL A 506 22.87 30.72 -13.24
C VAL A 506 23.05 32.20 -13.59
N SER A 507 23.76 32.49 -14.67
CA SER A 507 24.11 33.84 -15.12
C SER A 507 23.99 33.93 -16.65
N PRO A 508 22.78 34.12 -17.19
CA PRO A 508 22.54 34.17 -18.63
C PRO A 508 23.45 35.19 -19.33
N ALA A 509 24.12 34.78 -20.41
CA ALA A 509 25.05 35.66 -21.13
C ALA A 509 24.32 36.87 -21.74
N ALA A 510 24.90 38.07 -21.67
CA ALA A 510 24.28 39.27 -22.25
C ALA A 510 24.02 39.14 -23.76
N ASP A 511 24.96 38.53 -24.49
CA ASP A 511 24.83 38.15 -25.89
C ASP A 511 24.94 36.62 -26.04
N PRO A 512 23.82 35.89 -26.16
CA PRO A 512 23.83 34.44 -26.26
C PRO A 512 24.44 33.93 -27.58
N ALA A 513 24.36 34.70 -28.67
CA ALA A 513 24.94 34.30 -29.94
C ALA A 513 26.47 34.37 -29.89
N ALA A 514 27.02 35.46 -29.33
CA ALA A 514 28.47 35.60 -29.13
C ALA A 514 29.02 34.58 -28.11
N ALA A 515 28.23 34.21 -27.11
CA ALA A 515 28.57 33.17 -26.13
C ALA A 515 28.42 31.74 -26.68
N GLY A 516 27.93 31.57 -27.91
CA GLY A 516 27.74 30.26 -28.53
C GLY A 516 26.67 29.41 -27.84
N VAL A 517 25.65 30.06 -27.26
CA VAL A 517 24.54 29.39 -26.59
C VAL A 517 23.65 28.72 -27.64
N GLU A 518 23.38 27.43 -27.46
CA GLU A 518 22.53 26.68 -28.37
C GLU A 518 21.12 27.28 -28.44
N GLY A 519 20.60 27.41 -29.66
CA GLY A 519 19.34 28.10 -29.94
C GLY A 519 19.55 29.46 -30.59
N PHE A 520 20.71 30.09 -30.41
CA PHE A 520 21.06 31.37 -31.02
C PHE A 520 22.08 31.15 -32.14
N ARG A 521 21.76 31.60 -33.36
CA ARG A 521 22.71 31.57 -34.48
C ARG A 521 23.51 32.87 -34.47
N PRO A 522 24.82 32.83 -34.76
CA PRO A 522 25.52 34.05 -35.16
C PRO A 522 24.78 34.65 -36.36
N GLN A 523 24.41 35.93 -36.29
CA GLN A 523 23.92 36.61 -37.48
C GLN A 523 25.08 36.65 -38.48
N ASP A 524 24.93 36.01 -39.63
CA ASP A 524 25.84 36.18 -40.75
C ASP A 524 25.78 37.66 -41.16
N THR A 525 26.71 38.48 -40.65
CA THR A 525 27.00 39.80 -41.20
C THR A 525 27.69 39.60 -42.55
N THR A 526 26.91 39.24 -43.57
CA THR A 526 27.30 39.41 -44.96
C THR A 526 27.13 40.89 -45.28
N MET A 527 28.26 41.59 -45.31
CA MET A 527 28.37 42.98 -45.74
C MET A 527 27.68 43.18 -47.09
N ALA A 528 26.73 44.11 -47.14
CA ALA A 528 26.39 44.78 -48.38
C ALA A 528 27.62 45.57 -48.85
N SER A 529 28.12 45.22 -50.04
CA SER A 529 28.98 46.08 -50.86
C SER A 529 28.31 46.26 -52.20
#